data_AF-A0A1V4SIP8-F1
#
_entry.id   AF-A0A1V4SIP8-F1
#
_cell.length_a   1.000
_cell.length_b   1.000
_cell.length_c   1.000
_cell.angle_alpha   90.00
_cell.angle_beta   90.00
_cell.angle_gamma   90.00
#
_symmetry.space_group_name_H-M   'P 1'
#
loop_
_entity.id
_entity.type
_entity.pdbx_description
1 polymer ?
#
loop_
_entity_poly.entity_id
_entity_poly.type
_entity_poly.pdbx_seq_one_letter_code
_entity_poly.pdbx_strand_id
1 'polypeptide(L)'
;MKLSIRQSYLAMFELLDGFYQDTKDDCLGSLLGGFNPSLFIDSNSADSAAWIDWMNSVKKITVEELLTSDEALCTTRAFIDFHQKEFGFDLKWLIEELNSMSANSEKWLKSVKKAVEES
;
A
#
# COMPACT_ATOMS: atom_id res chain seq x y z
N MET A 1 14.75 6.25 7.19
CA MET A 1 13.47 6.63 7.83
C MET A 1 12.74 5.37 8.24
N LYS A 2 12.05 5.39 9.39
CA LYS A 2 11.19 4.31 9.85
C LYS A 2 9.73 4.79 9.84
N LEU A 3 8.81 3.91 9.47
CA LEU A 3 7.39 4.15 9.34
C LEU A 3 6.64 3.25 10.32
N SER A 4 5.63 3.79 11.00
CA SER A 4 4.65 2.91 11.66
C SER A 4 3.91 2.07 10.62
N ILE A 5 3.32 0.96 11.04
CA ILE A 5 2.46 0.13 10.17
C ILE A 5 1.34 0.96 9.52
N ARG A 6 0.79 1.93 10.25
CA ARG A 6 -0.23 2.84 9.71
C ARG A 6 0.35 3.78 8.66
N GLN A 7 1.52 4.38 8.93
CA GLN A 7 2.20 5.24 7.96
C GLN A 7 2.61 4.47 6.70
N SER A 8 3.04 3.22 6.82
CA SER A 8 3.36 2.39 5.65
C SER A 8 2.11 2.00 4.86
N TYR A 9 0.97 1.76 5.52
CA TYR A 9 -0.31 1.58 4.85
C TYR A 9 -0.76 2.83 4.10
N LEU A 10 -0.67 4.00 4.73
CA LEU A 10 -0.96 5.28 4.09
C LEU A 10 -0.03 5.55 2.91
N ALA A 11 1.27 5.27 3.04
CA ALA A 11 2.24 5.43 1.95
C ALA A 11 1.93 4.50 0.77
N MET A 12 1.50 3.27 1.05
CA MET A 12 1.00 2.35 0.02
C MET A 12 -0.23 2.93 -0.67
N PHE A 13 -1.23 3.39 0.08
CA PHE A 13 -2.44 3.96 -0.51
C PHE A 13 -2.13 5.18 -1.39
N GLU A 14 -1.29 6.09 -0.91
CA GLU A 14 -0.86 7.28 -1.66
C GLU A 14 -0.07 6.93 -2.93
N LEU A 15 0.73 5.87 -2.91
CA LEU A 15 1.42 5.39 -4.10
C LEU A 15 0.41 4.90 -5.14
N LEU A 16 -0.55 4.08 -4.71
CA LEU A 16 -1.56 3.49 -5.58
C LEU A 16 -2.54 4.54 -6.11
N ASP A 17 -2.97 5.49 -5.29
CA ASP A 17 -3.79 6.62 -5.77
C ASP A 17 -3.03 7.41 -6.84
N GLY A 18 -1.74 7.67 -6.64
CA GLY A 18 -0.90 8.29 -7.67
C GLY A 18 -0.90 7.51 -8.99
N PHE A 19 -0.77 6.17 -8.95
CA PHE A 19 -0.90 5.34 -10.15
C PHE A 19 -2.30 5.39 -10.77
N TYR A 20 -3.35 5.42 -9.97
CA TYR A 20 -4.72 5.56 -10.46
C TYR A 20 -4.96 6.93 -11.09
N GLN A 21 -4.43 8.01 -10.52
CA GLN A 21 -4.54 9.34 -11.12
C GLN A 21 -3.88 9.42 -12.51
N ASP A 22 -2.74 8.73 -12.68
CA ASP A 22 -2.01 8.67 -13.95
C ASP A 22 -2.71 7.83 -15.03
N THR A 23 -3.30 6.69 -14.63
CA THR A 23 -3.79 5.65 -15.56
C THR A 23 -5.30 5.64 -15.74
N LYS A 24 -6.04 6.04 -14.70
CA LYS A 24 -7.50 5.83 -14.56
C LYS A 24 -7.91 4.37 -14.76
N ASP A 25 -7.06 3.45 -14.33
CA ASP A 25 -7.33 2.01 -14.38
C ASP A 25 -8.50 1.63 -13.45
N ASP A 26 -9.56 1.06 -14.02
CA ASP A 26 -10.78 0.70 -13.29
C ASP A 26 -10.54 -0.42 -12.25
N CYS A 27 -9.65 -1.36 -12.52
CA CYS A 27 -9.33 -2.44 -11.57
C CYS A 27 -8.61 -1.87 -10.34
N LEU A 28 -7.64 -0.99 -10.56
CA LEU A 28 -6.96 -0.28 -9.48
C LEU A 28 -7.91 0.65 -8.72
N GLY A 29 -8.81 1.36 -9.43
CA GLY A 29 -9.84 2.18 -8.81
C GLY A 29 -10.78 1.37 -7.92
N SER A 30 -11.23 0.20 -8.37
CA SER A 30 -12.05 -0.72 -7.57
C SER A 30 -11.30 -1.24 -6.35
N LEU A 31 -10.01 -1.55 -6.49
CA LEU A 31 -9.15 -1.98 -5.39
C LEU A 31 -9.01 -0.86 -4.33
N LEU A 32 -8.69 0.37 -4.77
CA LEU A 32 -8.57 1.55 -3.90
C LEU A 32 -9.86 1.88 -3.16
N GLY A 33 -11.01 1.70 -3.82
CA GLY A 33 -12.32 1.89 -3.20
C GLY A 33 -12.54 0.98 -1.97
N GLY A 34 -12.00 -0.24 -1.99
CA GLY A 34 -12.07 -1.17 -0.86
C GLY A 34 -11.13 -0.84 0.30
N PHE A 35 -10.08 -0.03 0.06
CA PHE A 35 -8.96 0.16 1.01
C PHE A 35 -8.84 1.58 1.54
N ASN A 36 -9.81 2.43 1.25
CA ASN A 36 -9.74 3.86 1.53
C ASN A 36 -9.43 4.16 3.02
N PRO A 37 -8.27 4.77 3.34
CA PRO A 37 -7.89 5.11 4.70
C PRO A 37 -8.79 6.15 5.37
N SER A 38 -9.53 6.97 4.61
CA SER A 38 -10.51 7.89 5.20
C SER A 38 -11.65 7.18 5.93
N LEU A 39 -11.76 5.85 5.78
CA LEU A 39 -12.68 5.00 6.51
C LEU A 39 -12.15 4.54 7.88
N PHE A 40 -10.92 4.88 8.28
CA PHE A 40 -10.45 4.65 9.65
C PHE A 40 -11.18 5.61 10.62
N ILE A 41 -12.29 5.18 11.22
CA ILE A 41 -12.93 5.91 12.33
C ILE A 41 -12.35 5.37 13.64
N ASP A 42 -11.81 6.26 14.48
CA ASP A 42 -11.31 5.97 15.83
C ASP A 42 -10.40 4.73 15.92
N SER A 43 -9.42 4.64 15.02
CA SER A 43 -8.38 3.58 14.98
C SER A 43 -8.84 2.21 14.48
N ASN A 44 -10.09 2.07 14.03
CA ASN A 44 -10.58 0.86 13.35
C ASN A 44 -10.96 1.20 11.90
N SER A 45 -10.39 0.44 10.96
CA SER A 45 -10.77 0.49 9.54
C SER A 45 -12.26 0.15 9.40
N ALA A 46 -13.03 0.92 8.62
CA ALA A 46 -14.39 0.51 8.27
C ALA A 46 -14.42 -0.74 7.36
N ASP A 47 -13.27 -1.15 6.79
CA ASP A 47 -13.10 -2.51 6.26
C ASP A 47 -11.99 -3.23 7.03
N SER A 48 -12.40 -4.06 7.99
CA SER A 48 -11.48 -4.84 8.82
C SER A 48 -10.64 -5.82 7.98
N ALA A 49 -11.12 -6.25 6.81
CA ALA A 49 -10.42 -7.23 5.97
C ALA A 49 -9.13 -6.65 5.36
N ALA A 50 -9.22 -5.47 4.74
CA ALA A 50 -8.06 -4.82 4.09
C ALA A 50 -6.92 -4.54 5.07
N TRP A 51 -7.26 -4.07 6.27
CA TRP A 51 -6.27 -3.84 7.32
C TRP A 51 -5.67 -5.16 7.84
N ILE A 52 -6.48 -6.20 8.01
CA ILE A 52 -5.99 -7.54 8.38
C ILE A 52 -5.03 -8.08 7.30
N ASP A 53 -5.35 -7.91 6.03
CA ASP A 53 -4.52 -8.37 4.91
C ASP A 53 -3.22 -7.59 4.82
N TRP A 54 -3.26 -6.28 5.12
CA TRP A 54 -2.04 -5.47 5.28
C TRP A 54 -1.18 -5.99 6.43
N MET A 55 -1.76 -6.19 7.62
CA MET A 55 -1.05 -6.73 8.78
C MET A 55 -0.44 -8.11 8.49
N ASN A 56 -1.15 -8.96 7.75
CA ASN A 56 -0.65 -10.26 7.32
C ASN A 56 0.51 -10.12 6.34
N SER A 57 0.47 -9.12 5.46
CA SER A 57 1.57 -8.80 4.54
C SER A 57 2.81 -8.28 5.29
N VAL A 58 2.62 -7.40 6.28
CA VAL A 58 3.71 -6.91 7.15
C VAL A 58 4.42 -8.07 7.84
N LYS A 59 3.64 -8.99 8.44
CA LYS A 59 4.16 -10.17 9.16
C LYS A 59 4.96 -11.13 8.27
N LYS A 60 4.75 -11.12 6.94
CA LYS A 60 5.56 -11.91 6.00
C LYS A 60 6.93 -11.29 5.75
N ILE A 61 7.09 -9.98 5.97
CA ILE A 61 8.31 -9.22 5.69
C ILE A 61 9.13 -8.99 6.94
N THR A 62 8.49 -8.62 8.06
CA THR A 62 9.17 -8.24 9.30
C THR A 62 8.32 -8.56 10.53
N VAL A 63 8.99 -8.70 11.67
CA VAL A 63 8.36 -8.84 13.00
C VAL A 63 8.38 -7.54 13.79
N GLU A 64 9.01 -6.51 13.24
CA GLU A 64 9.15 -5.19 13.87
C GLU A 64 7.88 -4.35 13.73
N GLU A 65 7.61 -3.49 14.70
CA GLU A 65 6.47 -2.55 14.66
C GLU A 65 6.73 -1.32 13.77
N LEU A 66 8.00 -1.08 13.42
CA LEU A 66 8.45 0.03 12.61
C LEU A 66 9.17 -0.47 11.36
N LEU A 67 8.60 -0.19 10.20
CA LEU A 67 9.13 -0.63 8.91
C LEU A 67 10.11 0.40 8.36
N THR A 68 11.21 -0.07 7.78
CA THR A 68 12.02 0.74 6.88
C THR A 68 11.26 1.05 5.58
N SER A 69 11.74 2.05 4.83
CA SER A 69 11.19 2.39 3.51
C SER A 69 11.15 1.18 2.56
N ASP A 70 12.18 0.33 2.63
CA ASP A 70 12.29 -0.88 1.81
C ASP A 70 11.29 -1.96 2.25
N GLU A 71 11.18 -2.23 3.55
CA GLU A 71 10.20 -3.18 4.08
C GLU A 71 8.76 -2.74 3.78
N ALA A 72 8.46 -1.44 3.84
CA ALA A 72 7.15 -0.89 3.49
C ALA A 72 6.84 -1.06 1.99
N LEU A 73 7.82 -0.82 1.10
CA LEU A 73 7.65 -1.07 -0.33
C LEU A 73 7.51 -2.57 -0.64
N CYS A 74 8.30 -3.43 0.02
CA CYS A 74 8.18 -4.88 -0.09
C CYS A 74 6.82 -5.39 0.42
N THR A 75 6.31 -4.81 1.50
CA THR A 75 4.96 -5.10 2.01
C THR A 75 3.89 -4.70 0.99
N THR A 76 4.06 -3.53 0.35
CA THR A 76 3.17 -3.07 -0.73
C THR A 76 3.10 -4.07 -1.88
N ARG A 77 4.25 -4.58 -2.33
CA ARG A 77 4.31 -5.63 -3.36
C ARG A 77 3.57 -6.90 -2.94
N ALA A 78 3.84 -7.37 -1.73
CA ALA A 78 3.21 -8.59 -1.20
C ALA A 78 1.68 -8.44 -1.08
N PHE A 79 1.22 -7.25 -0.68
CA PHE A 79 -0.19 -6.94 -0.54
C PHE A 79 -0.91 -6.93 -1.91
N ILE A 80 -0.33 -6.30 -2.93
CA ILE A 80 -0.92 -6.28 -4.29
C ILE A 80 -0.88 -7.65 -4.95
N ASP A 81 0.22 -8.39 -4.79
CA ASP A 81 0.35 -9.75 -5.31
C ASP A 81 -0.68 -10.71 -4.68
N PHE A 82 -0.94 -10.57 -3.37
CA PHE A 82 -2.01 -11.30 -2.69
C PHE A 82 -3.38 -10.97 -3.29
N HIS A 83 -3.70 -9.69 -3.49
CA HIS A 83 -5.01 -9.31 -4.02
C HIS A 83 -5.23 -9.75 -5.47
N GLN A 84 -4.18 -9.69 -6.31
CA GLN A 84 -4.24 -10.26 -7.64
C GLN A 84 -4.52 -11.77 -7.60
N LYS A 85 -3.85 -12.52 -6.72
CA LYS A 85 -3.97 -14.00 -6.66
C LYS A 85 -5.29 -14.47 -6.07
N GLU A 86 -5.77 -13.84 -4.99
CA GLU A 86 -6.97 -14.29 -4.29
C GLU A 86 -8.26 -13.78 -4.93
N PHE A 87 -8.26 -12.56 -5.48
CA PHE A 87 -9.48 -11.92 -5.99
C PHE A 87 -9.48 -11.75 -7.51
N GLY A 88 -8.37 -12.07 -8.20
CA GLY A 88 -8.30 -12.07 -9.65
C GLY A 88 -8.24 -10.67 -10.29
N PHE A 89 -7.80 -9.64 -9.55
CA PHE A 89 -7.60 -8.30 -10.11
C PHE A 89 -6.53 -8.32 -11.21
N ASP A 90 -6.81 -7.73 -12.37
CA ASP A 90 -5.83 -7.62 -13.46
C ASP A 90 -4.86 -6.45 -13.22
N LEU A 91 -3.86 -6.69 -12.37
CA LEU A 91 -2.89 -5.67 -11.91
C LEU A 91 -1.46 -6.01 -12.34
N LYS A 92 -1.29 -6.80 -13.41
CA LYS A 92 0.02 -7.27 -13.86
C LYS A 92 0.99 -6.11 -14.13
N TRP A 93 0.50 -5.07 -14.83
CA TRP A 93 1.29 -3.88 -15.13
C TRP A 93 1.77 -3.19 -13.84
N LEU A 94 0.90 -3.10 -12.83
CA LEU A 94 1.23 -2.47 -11.56
C LEU A 94 2.26 -3.30 -10.79
N ILE A 95 2.15 -4.63 -10.81
CA ILE A 95 3.14 -5.52 -10.21
C ILE A 95 4.51 -5.36 -10.88
N GLU A 96 4.55 -5.26 -12.21
CA GLU A 96 5.79 -5.03 -12.96
C GLU A 96 6.44 -3.67 -12.58
N GLU A 97 5.64 -2.60 -12.54
CA GLU A 97 6.07 -1.28 -12.08
C GLU A 97 6.61 -1.33 -10.64
N LEU A 98 5.85 -1.91 -9.70
CA LEU A 98 6.26 -2.03 -8.31
C LEU A 98 7.54 -2.86 -8.15
N ASN A 99 7.75 -3.91 -8.96
CA ASN A 99 8.95 -4.74 -8.90
C ASN A 99 10.19 -4.03 -9.45
N SER A 100 10.03 -3.14 -10.44
CA SER A 100 11.11 -2.29 -10.95
C SER A 100 11.45 -1.11 -10.03
N MET A 101 10.51 -0.72 -9.16
CA MET A 101 10.66 0.42 -8.27
C MET A 101 11.72 0.17 -7.18
N SER A 102 12.40 1.23 -6.73
CA SER A 102 13.24 1.17 -5.53
C SER A 102 12.66 2.04 -4.42
N ALA A 103 13.02 1.73 -3.17
CA ALA A 103 12.63 2.53 -2.00
C ALA A 103 13.25 3.94 -1.97
N ASN A 104 14.11 4.28 -2.94
CA ASN A 104 14.68 5.61 -3.15
C ASN A 104 14.08 6.33 -4.36
N SER A 105 13.12 5.72 -5.06
CA SER A 105 12.46 6.35 -6.21
C SER A 105 11.68 7.59 -5.77
N GLU A 106 11.67 8.62 -6.61
CA GLU A 106 11.00 9.89 -6.32
C GLU A 106 9.51 9.68 -6.04
N LYS A 107 8.85 8.80 -6.81
CA LYS A 107 7.42 8.51 -6.65
C LYS A 107 7.13 7.92 -5.26
N TRP A 108 7.87 6.90 -4.84
CA TRP A 108 7.72 6.31 -3.52
C TRP A 108 8.03 7.28 -2.39
N LEU A 109 9.14 8.03 -2.48
CA LEU A 109 9.52 8.99 -1.44
C LEU A 109 8.49 10.11 -1.27
N LYS A 110 7.84 10.55 -2.36
CA LYS A 110 6.71 11.49 -2.30
C LYS A 110 5.51 10.90 -1.55
N SER A 111 5.12 9.66 -1.87
CA SER A 111 4.02 8.97 -1.19
C SER A 111 4.31 8.77 0.31
N VAL A 112 5.52 8.37 0.67
CA VAL A 112 5.95 8.25 2.07
C VAL A 112 5.89 9.60 2.79
N LYS A 113 6.37 10.67 2.16
CA LYS A 113 6.35 12.00 2.76
C LYS A 113 4.91 12.45 3.04
N LYS A 114 4.02 12.33 2.06
CA LYS A 114 2.60 12.70 2.22
C LYS A 114 1.93 11.88 3.33
N ALA A 115 2.14 10.57 3.34
CA ALA A 115 1.60 9.68 4.36
C ALA A 115 2.04 10.03 5.79
N VAL A 116 3.25 10.55 5.99
CA VAL A 116 3.73 10.99 7.31
C VAL A 116 3.19 12.34 7.72
N GLU A 117 2.92 13.24 6.76
CA GLU A 117 2.32 14.55 7.02
C GLU A 117 0.82 14.44 7.37
N GLU A 118 0.14 13.40 6.87
CA GLU A 118 -1.29 13.15 7.05
C GLU A 118 -1.63 12.12 8.15
N SER A 119 -0.62 11.49 8.77
CA SER A 119 -0.81 10.43 9.77
C SER A 119 -1.11 10.93 11.18
#